data_AF-A0A956GCI6-F1
#
_entry.id   AF-A0A956GCI6-F1
#
_cell.length_a   1.000
_cell.length_b   1.000
_cell.length_c   1.000
_cell.angle_alpha   90.00
_cell.angle_beta   90.00
_cell.angle_gamma   90.00
#
_symmetry.space_group_name_H-M   'P 1'
#
loop_
_entity.id
_entity.type
_entity.pdbx_description
1 polymer ?
#
loop_
_entity_poly.entity_id
_entity_poly.type
_entity_poly.pdbx_seq_one_letter_code
_entity_poly.pdbx_strand_id
1 'polypeptide(L)'
;PAAPTRVPTRVSVTVAKNAARRGQRLRVWGKVENFDGLGVANLRVEIYLSRDGRAAQALLGAAITDKGGGYDVELPIPRNIVVGRYKVFAATPGDQRHEASLSE
;
A
#
# COMPACT_ATOMS: atom_id res chain seq x y z
N PRO A 1 -32.55 -1.78 1.86
CA PRO A 1 -31.59 -2.57 1.04
C PRO A 1 -30.27 -2.78 1.79
N ALA A 2 -29.85 -4.02 2.01
CA ALA A 2 -28.52 -4.31 2.53
C ALA A 2 -27.48 -3.95 1.45
N ALA A 3 -26.38 -3.32 1.84
CA ALA A 3 -25.27 -3.06 0.91
C ALA A 3 -24.74 -4.40 0.37
N PRO A 4 -24.29 -4.47 -0.89
CA PRO A 4 -23.66 -5.68 -1.41
C PRO A 4 -22.42 -6.01 -0.55
N THR A 5 -22.36 -7.25 -0.04
CA THR A 5 -21.20 -7.73 0.71
C THR A 5 -20.00 -7.80 -0.23
N ARG A 6 -18.96 -7.00 0.05
CA ARG A 6 -17.72 -7.00 -0.71
C ARG A 6 -16.82 -8.14 -0.22
N VAL A 7 -15.90 -8.58 -1.08
CA VAL A 7 -14.95 -9.64 -0.76
C VAL A 7 -13.78 -9.07 0.06
N PRO A 8 -13.48 -9.61 1.25
CA PRO A 8 -12.31 -9.19 2.03
C PRO A 8 -11.00 -9.38 1.28
N THR A 9 -10.04 -8.47 1.52
CA THR A 9 -8.71 -8.52 0.91
C THR A 9 -7.60 -8.50 1.95
N ARG A 10 -6.44 -9.02 1.57
CA ARG A 10 -5.17 -8.90 2.31
C ARG A 10 -4.15 -8.22 1.41
N VAL A 11 -3.42 -7.25 1.98
CA VAL A 11 -2.33 -6.55 1.31
C VAL A 11 -1.02 -6.95 1.97
N SER A 12 0.01 -7.20 1.17
CA SER A 12 1.39 -7.37 1.63
C SER A 12 2.25 -6.24 1.11
N VAL A 13 3.27 -5.83 1.87
CA VAL A 13 4.21 -4.79 1.45
C VAL A 13 5.64 -5.19 1.75
N THR A 14 6.54 -4.94 0.81
CA THR A 14 7.98 -5.14 0.95
C THR A 14 8.70 -3.91 0.42
N VAL A 15 9.78 -3.52 1.10
CA VAL A 15 10.57 -2.33 0.78
C VAL A 15 11.97 -2.75 0.34
N ALA A 16 12.44 -2.24 -0.79
CA ALA A 16 13.76 -2.59 -1.35
C ALA A 16 14.92 -2.33 -0.39
N LYS A 17 14.83 -1.24 0.37
CA LYS A 17 15.88 -0.73 1.23
C LYS A 17 15.26 -0.18 2.51
N ASN A 18 15.91 -0.47 3.63
CA ASN A 18 15.51 0.00 4.96
C ASN A 18 16.01 1.43 5.28
N ALA A 19 16.73 2.06 4.35
CA ALA A 19 17.22 3.43 4.48
C ALA A 19 17.14 4.18 3.13
N ALA A 20 16.67 5.42 3.18
CA ALA A 20 16.59 6.32 2.03
C ALA A 20 16.84 7.76 2.47
N ARG A 21 17.35 8.59 1.55
CA ARG A 21 17.49 10.04 1.76
C ARG A 21 16.28 10.78 1.22
N ARG A 22 16.06 11.98 1.75
CA ARG A 22 15.09 12.94 1.18
C ARG A 22 15.34 13.15 -0.31
N GLY A 23 14.26 13.16 -1.09
CA GLY A 23 14.31 13.33 -2.54
C GLY A 23 14.81 12.11 -3.32
N GLN A 24 15.24 11.03 -2.66
CA GLN A 24 15.50 9.76 -3.34
C GLN A 24 14.19 9.02 -3.61
N ARG A 25 14.27 7.98 -4.44
CA ARG A 25 13.17 7.06 -4.69
C ARG A 25 13.24 5.86 -3.76
N LEU A 26 12.08 5.49 -3.22
CA LEU A 26 11.85 4.27 -2.46
C LEU A 26 11.07 3.32 -3.35
N ARG A 27 11.68 2.17 -3.68
CA ARG A 27 10.97 1.08 -4.35
C ARG A 27 10.24 0.23 -3.33
N VAL A 28 8.95 0.02 -3.57
CA VAL A 28 8.04 -0.76 -2.75
C VAL A 28 7.27 -1.71 -3.67
N TRP A 29 7.14 -2.96 -3.28
CA TRP A 29 6.34 -3.94 -4.00
C TRP A 29 5.52 -4.78 -3.04
N GLY A 30 4.57 -5.52 -3.58
CA GLY A 30 3.72 -6.38 -2.79
C GLY A 30 2.64 -7.03 -3.64
N LYS A 31 1.66 -7.60 -2.95
CA LYS A 31 0.53 -8.29 -3.56
C LYS A 31 -0.76 -8.00 -2.80
N VAL A 32 -1.85 -7.89 -3.53
CA VAL A 32 -3.21 -7.90 -2.99
C VAL A 32 -3.90 -9.20 -3.37
N GLU A 33 -4.43 -9.89 -2.38
CA GLU A 33 -5.16 -11.15 -2.53
C GLU A 33 -6.53 -11.04 -1.87
N ASN A 34 -7.51 -11.78 -2.37
CA ASN A 34 -8.74 -12.01 -1.64
C ASN A 34 -8.53 -13.08 -0.55
N PHE A 35 -9.55 -13.34 0.26
CA PHE A 35 -9.45 -14.35 1.34
C PHE A 35 -9.25 -15.79 0.85
N ASP A 36 -9.49 -16.06 -0.44
CA ASP A 36 -9.23 -17.35 -1.09
C ASP A 36 -7.77 -17.46 -1.61
N GLY A 37 -6.94 -16.43 -1.42
CA GLY A 37 -5.56 -16.38 -1.90
C GLY A 37 -5.42 -16.04 -3.39
N LEU A 38 -6.50 -15.61 -4.06
CA LEU A 38 -6.47 -15.18 -5.45
C LEU A 38 -6.05 -13.72 -5.55
N GLY A 39 -5.11 -13.44 -6.46
CA GLY A 39 -4.65 -12.08 -6.74
C GLY A 39 -5.76 -11.18 -7.26
N VAL A 40 -5.89 -9.97 -6.69
CA VAL A 40 -6.92 -9.00 -7.08
C VAL A 40 -6.33 -7.97 -8.05
N ALA A 41 -6.75 -8.03 -9.30
CA ALA A 41 -6.27 -7.15 -10.37
C ALA A 41 -6.98 -5.78 -10.42
N ASN A 42 -6.32 -4.79 -11.01
CA ASN A 42 -6.84 -3.43 -11.23
C ASN A 42 -7.27 -2.70 -9.96
N LEU A 43 -6.72 -3.08 -8.81
CA LEU A 43 -7.03 -2.47 -7.53
C LEU A 43 -6.01 -1.39 -7.21
N ARG A 44 -6.49 -0.25 -6.73
CA ARG A 44 -5.62 0.83 -6.27
C ARG A 44 -4.97 0.44 -4.94
N VAL A 45 -3.66 0.62 -4.85
CA VAL A 45 -2.87 0.46 -3.64
C VAL A 45 -2.16 1.77 -3.35
N GLU A 46 -2.32 2.26 -2.14
CA GLU A 46 -1.77 3.50 -1.62
C GLU A 46 -0.65 3.17 -0.64
N ILE A 47 0.49 3.84 -0.79
CA ILE A 47 1.67 3.62 0.04
C ILE A 47 1.81 4.78 1.00
N TYR A 48 1.95 4.47 2.28
CA TYR A 48 1.98 5.43 3.37
C TYR A 48 3.27 5.33 4.17
N LEU A 49 3.72 6.48 4.67
CA LEU A 49 4.78 6.57 5.68
C LEU A 49 4.18 7.02 7.00
N SER A 50 4.47 6.30 8.09
CA SER A 50 4.10 6.71 9.45
C SER A 50 5.29 6.58 10.39
N ARG A 51 5.58 7.61 11.19
CA ARG A 51 6.68 7.60 12.17
C ARG A 51 6.45 6.61 13.30
N ASP A 52 5.23 6.61 13.84
CA ASP A 52 4.91 5.92 15.10
C ASP A 52 3.90 4.78 14.90
N GLY A 53 3.61 4.40 13.65
CA GLY A 53 2.51 3.48 13.33
C GLY A 53 1.12 4.04 13.65
N ARG A 54 1.03 5.36 13.93
CA ARG A 54 -0.23 6.07 14.19
C ARG A 54 -0.75 6.80 12.95
N ALA A 55 -2.01 7.23 13.03
CA ALA A 55 -2.88 7.76 11.98
C ALA A 55 -2.39 8.99 11.18
N ALA A 56 -1.29 9.65 11.59
CA ALA A 56 -0.63 10.66 10.76
C ALA A 56 0.19 9.98 9.64
N GLN A 57 -0.52 9.32 8.74
CA GLN A 57 0.04 8.62 7.59
C GLN A 57 0.24 9.62 6.45
N ALA A 58 1.49 9.88 6.07
CA ALA A 58 1.79 10.65 4.88
C ALA A 58 1.66 9.74 3.65
N LEU A 59 0.69 10.03 2.78
CA LEU A 59 0.57 9.35 1.49
C LEU A 59 1.82 9.66 0.65
N LEU A 60 2.57 8.62 0.33
CA LEU A 60 3.78 8.69 -0.47
C LEU A 60 3.47 8.57 -1.98
N GLY A 61 2.42 7.83 -2.31
CA GLY A 61 1.93 7.65 -3.67
C GLY A 61 1.06 6.41 -3.80
N ALA A 62 0.78 5.99 -5.02
CA ALA A 62 -0.09 4.86 -5.29
C ALA A 62 0.34 4.07 -6.52
N ALA A 63 -0.11 2.81 -6.59
CA ALA A 63 0.05 1.89 -7.70
C ALA A 63 -1.29 1.20 -8.01
N ILE A 64 -1.36 0.53 -9.16
CA ILE A 64 -2.48 -0.33 -9.54
C ILE A 64 -1.96 -1.76 -9.65
N THR A 65 -2.71 -2.72 -9.12
CA THR A 65 -2.32 -4.13 -9.19
C THR A 65 -2.45 -4.70 -10.60
N ASP A 66 -1.52 -5.58 -10.97
CA ASP A 66 -1.53 -6.35 -12.21
C ASP A 66 -2.53 -7.51 -12.17
N LYS A 67 -2.59 -8.32 -13.25
CA LYS A 67 -3.50 -9.47 -13.36
C LYS A 67 -3.34 -10.52 -12.25
N GLY A 68 -2.16 -10.60 -11.63
CA GLY A 68 -1.85 -11.51 -10.52
C GLY A 68 -2.01 -10.87 -9.14
N GLY A 69 -2.51 -9.62 -9.07
CA GLY A 69 -2.61 -8.87 -7.83
C GLY A 69 -1.31 -8.22 -7.38
N GLY A 70 -0.23 -8.33 -8.16
CA GLY A 70 1.08 -7.76 -7.85
C GLY A 70 1.12 -6.27 -8.09
N TYR A 71 1.90 -5.54 -7.29
CA TYR A 71 2.24 -4.14 -7.55
C TYR A 71 3.72 -3.89 -7.25
N ASP A 72 4.34 -3.00 -8.01
CA ASP A 72 5.72 -2.56 -7.84
C ASP A 72 5.83 -1.09 -8.25
N VAL A 73 6.31 -0.24 -7.35
CA VAL A 73 6.30 1.20 -7.55
C VAL A 73 7.53 1.86 -6.92
N GLU A 74 8.09 2.84 -7.63
CA GLU A 74 9.13 3.73 -7.12
C GLU A 74 8.56 5.10 -6.78
N LEU A 75 8.58 5.45 -5.50
CA LEU A 75 7.97 6.67 -5.00
C LEU A 75 9.01 7.65 -4.44
N PRO A 76 8.90 8.95 -4.74
CA PRO A 76 9.85 9.94 -4.23
C PRO A 76 9.63 10.22 -2.74
N ILE A 77 10.69 10.14 -1.93
CA ILE A 77 10.64 10.54 -0.53
C ILE A 77 10.52 12.08 -0.44
N PRO A 78 9.51 12.62 0.26
CA PRO A 78 9.31 14.07 0.36
C PRO A 78 10.54 14.78 0.93
N ARG A 79 10.85 15.97 0.39
CA ARG A 79 12.02 16.76 0.82
C ARG A 79 11.83 17.48 2.15
N ASN A 80 10.59 17.64 2.61
CA ASN A 80 10.23 18.28 3.86
C ASN A 80 9.97 17.27 5.00
N ILE A 81 10.13 15.97 4.74
CA ILE A 81 9.95 14.95 5.77
C ILE A 81 11.05 15.06 6.85
N VAL A 82 10.66 14.94 8.11
CA VAL A 82 11.60 15.00 9.24
C VAL A 82 12.38 13.69 9.30
N VAL A 83 13.71 13.77 9.46
CA VAL A 83 14.56 12.55 9.55
C VAL A 83 14.15 11.71 10.74
N GLY A 84 14.01 10.41 10.57
CA GLY A 84 13.67 9.48 11.64
C GLY A 84 13.36 8.09 11.13
N ARG A 85 12.89 7.23 12.02
CA ARG A 85 12.38 5.91 11.65
C ARG A 85 10.93 6.05 11.17
N TYR A 86 10.61 5.36 10.10
CA TYR A 86 9.28 5.28 9.52
C TYR A 86 8.92 3.82 9.28
N LYS A 87 7.65 3.51 9.45
CA LYS A 87 7.03 2.30 8.94
C LYS A 87 6.39 2.62 7.59
N VAL A 88 6.56 1.70 6.64
CA VAL A 88 5.88 1.72 5.35
C VAL A 88 4.64 0.85 5.47
N PHE A 89 3.50 1.37 5.06
CA PHE A 89 2.26 0.61 4.95
C PHE A 89 1.76 0.68 3.51
N ALA A 90 1.11 -0.38 3.08
CA ALA A 90 0.29 -0.36 1.87
C ALA A 90 -1.16 -0.54 2.28
N ALA A 91 -2.06 0.24 1.68
CA ALA A 91 -3.49 0.11 1.90
C ALA A 91 -4.22 0.11 0.57
N THR A 92 -5.29 -0.64 0.47
CA THR A 92 -6.26 -0.48 -0.61
C THR A 92 -7.55 0.10 -0.03
N PRO A 93 -8.15 1.12 -0.67
CA PRO A 93 -9.50 1.56 -0.32
C PRO A 93 -10.58 0.54 -0.76
N GLY A 94 -10.19 -0.53 -1.46
CA GLY A 94 -11.11 -1.46 -2.10
C GLY A 94 -11.76 -0.85 -3.35
N ASP A 95 -12.82 -1.49 -3.81
CA ASP A 95 -13.66 -1.05 -4.92
C ASP A 95 -15.14 -1.44 -4.68
N GLN A 96 -15.92 -1.60 -5.76
CA GLN A 96 -17.31 -2.05 -5.70
C GLN A 96 -17.45 -3.53 -5.30
N ARG A 97 -16.41 -4.34 -5.47
CA ARG A 97 -16.38 -5.80 -5.27
C ARG A 97 -15.50 -6.24 -4.11
N HIS A 98 -14.48 -5.45 -3.75
CA HIS A 98 -13.44 -5.79 -2.79
C HIS A 98 -13.43 -4.78 -1.64
N GLU A 99 -13.22 -5.27 -0.43
CA GLU A 99 -13.11 -4.44 0.76
C GLU A 99 -11.74 -3.75 0.85
N ALA A 100 -11.73 -2.66 1.61
CA ALA A 100 -10.51 -1.99 2.00
C ALA A 100 -9.69 -2.87 2.95
N SER A 101 -8.37 -2.77 2.86
CA SER A 101 -7.46 -3.44 3.79
C SER A 101 -6.14 -2.69 3.90
N LEU A 102 -5.42 -2.96 5.00
CA LEU A 102 -4.10 -2.41 5.31
C LEU A 102 -3.11 -3.58 5.39
N SER A 103 -1.87 -3.33 5.00
CA SER A 103 -0.80 -4.31 5.09
C SER A 103 -0.52 -4.70 6.54
N GLU A 104 -0.32 -6.01 6.75
CA GLU A 104 0.17 -6.59 8.02
C GLU A 104 1.58 -6.09 8.38
#